data_AF-A0A7V3XIQ3-F1
#
_entry.id   AF-A0A7V3XIQ3-F1
#
_cell.length_a   1.000
_cell.length_b   1.000
_cell.length_c   1.000
_cell.angle_alpha   90.00
_cell.angle_beta   90.00
_cell.angle_gamma   90.00
#
_symmetry.space_group_name_H-M   'P 1'
#
loop_
_entity.id
_entity.type
_entity.pdbx_description
1 polymer ?
#
loop_
_entity_poly.entity_id
_entity_poly.type
_entity_poly.pdbx_seq_one_letter_code
_entity_poly.pdbx_strand_id
1 'polypeptide(L)'
;MAAGGAAVAVVAVLIALTLRQPDVPTYTPTPPSPADAGRALVGPVLYTVDATDPEAWRYFSFRLGSVVDGAGATDWDLGFRRYQIIANGGPAFVGEGGIVDLGPGRLEDVRTVPETGYQGNVGSEDPRNPAIAGWYRYGFFSHLLTPKPHVWAVRTADGRYAKMEIVGYYCPGAQPGCLTFRYVYQGDGSVVVGGSDAAPPDAPHRERARGASRRGRRPSRRSTAREGRLAG
;
A
#
# COMPACT_ATOMS: atom_id res chain seq x y z
N MET A 1 19.00 51.70 -4.05
CA MET A 1 17.64 51.09 -3.98
C MET A 1 17.59 49.61 -4.40
N ALA A 2 18.70 48.86 -4.44
CA ALA A 2 18.71 47.45 -4.89
C ALA A 2 18.57 46.40 -3.76
N ALA A 3 18.79 46.79 -2.50
CA ALA A 3 18.81 45.83 -1.37
C ALA A 3 17.41 45.33 -0.94
N GLY A 4 16.35 46.13 -1.13
CA GLY A 4 14.99 45.76 -0.74
C GLY A 4 14.39 44.63 -1.59
N GLY A 5 14.70 44.59 -2.89
CA GLY A 5 14.19 43.55 -3.79
C GLY A 5 14.78 42.16 -3.53
N ALA A 6 16.06 42.09 -3.16
CA ALA A 6 16.75 40.83 -2.86
C ALA A 6 16.25 40.19 -1.55
N ALA A 7 16.04 40.99 -0.51
CA ALA A 7 15.51 40.50 0.77
C ALA A 7 14.08 39.94 0.63
N VAL A 8 13.21 40.64 -0.11
CA VAL A 8 11.84 40.17 -0.38
C VAL A 8 11.84 38.89 -1.22
N ALA A 9 12.73 38.77 -2.21
CA ALA A 9 12.86 37.54 -3.01
C ALA A 9 13.32 36.34 -2.17
N VAL A 10 14.30 36.52 -1.27
CA VAL A 10 14.76 35.45 -0.36
C VAL A 10 13.65 35.03 0.59
N VAL A 11 12.92 35.96 1.19
CA VAL A 11 11.79 35.64 2.07
C VAL A 11 10.68 34.91 1.30
N ALA A 12 10.32 35.37 0.10
CA ALA A 12 9.33 34.71 -0.74
C ALA A 12 9.76 33.29 -1.15
N VAL A 13 11.04 33.08 -1.46
CA VAL A 13 11.60 31.75 -1.75
C VAL A 13 11.59 30.86 -0.52
N LEU A 14 11.96 31.38 0.66
CA LEU A 14 11.90 30.62 1.90
C LEU A 14 10.46 30.22 2.26
N ILE A 15 9.49 31.13 2.11
CA ILE A 15 8.06 30.85 2.28
C ILE A 15 7.57 29.82 1.25
N ALA A 16 7.97 29.96 -0.01
CA ALA A 16 7.60 29.00 -1.05
C ALA A 16 8.21 27.62 -0.81
N LEU A 17 9.42 27.54 -0.24
CA LEU A 17 10.08 26.29 0.11
C LEU A 17 9.47 25.64 1.36
N THR A 18 8.97 26.42 2.33
CA THR A 18 8.26 25.88 3.50
C THR A 18 6.83 25.42 3.19
N LEU A 19 6.17 26.02 2.18
CA LEU A 19 4.82 25.62 1.76
C LEU A 19 4.81 24.44 0.77
N ARG A 20 5.97 23.99 0.26
CA ARG A 20 6.02 22.80 -0.59
C ARG A 20 5.77 21.56 0.25
N GLN A 21 4.67 20.87 -0.04
CA GLN A 21 4.41 19.57 0.55
C GLN A 21 5.49 18.57 0.12
N PRO A 22 5.91 17.66 1.02
CA PRO A 22 6.81 16.58 0.66
C PRO A 22 6.19 15.73 -0.47
N ASP A 23 6.98 15.46 -1.51
CA ASP A 23 6.58 14.54 -2.58
C ASP A 23 6.72 13.10 -2.06
N VAL A 24 5.62 12.59 -1.49
CA VAL A 24 5.50 11.23 -0.96
C VAL A 24 4.28 10.52 -1.52
N PRO A 25 4.34 9.20 -1.74
CA PRO A 25 3.16 8.42 -2.08
C PRO A 25 2.09 8.55 -0.98
N THR A 26 0.90 8.98 -1.36
CA THR A 26 -0.26 9.11 -0.47
C THR A 26 -1.36 8.15 -0.85
N TYR A 27 -2.05 7.59 0.14
CA TYR A 27 -3.10 6.59 -0.05
C TYR A 27 -4.34 6.94 0.77
N THR A 28 -5.51 6.84 0.16
CA THR A 28 -6.79 7.03 0.86
C THR A 28 -7.12 5.77 1.66
N PRO A 29 -7.54 5.87 2.93
CA PRO A 29 -7.98 4.72 3.71
C PRO A 29 -8.99 3.84 2.97
N THR A 30 -8.77 2.53 3.01
CA THR A 30 -9.69 1.56 2.44
C THR A 30 -10.93 1.49 3.34
N PRO A 31 -12.16 1.72 2.82
CA PRO A 31 -13.36 1.55 3.62
C PRO A 31 -13.48 0.11 4.15
N PRO A 32 -13.89 -0.09 5.41
CA PRO A 32 -14.12 -1.43 5.95
C PRO A 32 -15.19 -2.16 5.12
N SER A 33 -14.87 -3.37 4.69
CA SER A 33 -15.76 -4.23 3.90
C SER A 33 -15.42 -5.69 4.17
N PRO A 34 -15.71 -6.21 5.38
CA PRO A 34 -15.33 -7.56 5.77
C PRO A 34 -16.01 -8.61 4.90
N ALA A 35 -15.22 -9.54 4.36
CA ALA A 35 -15.68 -10.69 3.59
C ALA A 35 -14.81 -11.91 3.93
N ASP A 36 -15.44 -12.99 4.40
CA ASP A 36 -14.71 -14.18 4.82
C ASP A 36 -14.10 -14.91 3.60
N ALA A 37 -12.77 -15.00 3.59
CA ALA A 37 -12.00 -15.71 2.58
C ALA A 37 -12.14 -17.24 2.66
N GLY A 38 -12.64 -17.78 3.77
CA GLY A 38 -12.72 -19.21 4.03
C GLY A 38 -11.36 -19.88 3.85
N ARG A 39 -11.29 -20.85 2.93
CA ARG A 39 -10.06 -21.60 2.62
C ARG A 39 -9.27 -21.06 1.41
N ALA A 40 -9.68 -19.92 0.84
CA ALA A 40 -9.11 -19.44 -0.41
C ALA A 40 -7.73 -18.80 -0.24
N LEU A 41 -6.93 -18.84 -1.32
CA LEU A 41 -5.79 -17.96 -1.51
C LEU A 41 -6.29 -16.60 -2.01
N VAL A 42 -6.07 -15.54 -1.24
CA VAL A 42 -6.54 -14.18 -1.52
C VAL A 42 -5.37 -13.24 -1.76
N GLY A 43 -5.50 -12.36 -2.76
CA GLY A 43 -4.54 -11.30 -3.08
C GLY A 43 -3.78 -11.53 -4.38
N PRO A 44 -2.77 -10.70 -4.72
CA PRO A 44 -2.33 -9.56 -3.94
C PRO A 44 -3.42 -8.48 -3.80
N VAL A 45 -3.71 -8.08 -2.56
CA VAL A 45 -4.63 -6.97 -2.24
C VAL A 45 -3.82 -5.78 -1.77
N LEU A 46 -4.12 -4.58 -2.27
CA LEU A 46 -3.62 -3.32 -1.71
C LEU A 46 -4.62 -2.81 -0.67
N TYR A 47 -4.17 -2.59 0.56
CA TYR A 47 -5.01 -2.14 1.67
C TYR A 47 -4.35 -0.98 2.42
N THR A 48 -5.15 0.03 2.77
CA THR A 48 -4.72 1.19 3.55
C THR A 48 -5.52 1.28 4.85
N VAL A 49 -4.83 1.18 5.98
CA VAL A 49 -5.40 1.36 7.33
C VAL A 49 -5.25 2.81 7.77
N ASP A 50 -6.33 3.43 8.24
CA ASP A 50 -6.28 4.73 8.92
C ASP A 50 -5.82 4.57 10.38
N ALA A 51 -4.51 4.63 10.59
CA ALA A 51 -3.84 4.62 11.88
C ALA A 51 -3.36 6.05 12.26
N THR A 52 -4.11 7.09 11.88
CA THR A 52 -3.75 8.48 12.15
C THR A 52 -3.84 8.86 13.62
N ASP A 53 -4.75 8.22 14.37
CA ASP A 53 -4.91 8.40 15.82
C ASP A 53 -3.70 7.80 16.58
N PRO A 54 -2.98 8.60 17.39
CA PRO A 54 -1.82 8.12 18.15
C PRO A 54 -2.18 7.25 19.36
N GLU A 55 -3.42 7.31 19.83
CA GLU A 55 -3.87 6.61 21.04
C GLU A 55 -4.61 5.31 20.71
N ALA A 56 -5.21 5.21 19.52
CA ALA A 56 -6.03 4.08 19.12
C ALA A 56 -5.30 3.07 18.22
N TRP A 57 -5.41 1.79 18.58
CA TRP A 57 -5.07 0.68 17.68
C TRP A 57 -6.18 0.42 16.67
N ARG A 58 -5.80 0.18 15.42
CA ARG A 58 -6.68 -0.38 14.38
C ARG A 58 -6.29 -1.82 14.11
N TYR A 59 -7.27 -2.70 14.18
CA TYR A 59 -7.06 -4.14 14.01
C TYR A 59 -7.51 -4.59 12.64
N PHE A 60 -6.73 -5.46 12.01
CA PHE A 60 -6.97 -6.00 10.69
C PHE A 60 -7.02 -7.53 10.74
N SER A 61 -7.95 -8.11 10.01
CA SER A 61 -8.08 -9.56 9.81
C SER A 61 -7.78 -9.91 8.36
N PHE A 62 -6.81 -10.80 8.12
CA PHE A 62 -6.55 -11.32 6.78
C PHE A 62 -7.70 -12.20 6.30
N ARG A 63 -8.32 -12.96 7.21
CA ARG A 63 -9.49 -13.80 6.90
C ARG A 63 -10.65 -12.97 6.36
N LEU A 64 -10.90 -11.80 6.95
CA LEU A 64 -11.99 -10.91 6.52
C LEU A 64 -11.56 -9.87 5.48
N GLY A 65 -10.25 -9.74 5.21
CA GLY A 65 -9.70 -8.73 4.30
C GLY A 65 -10.05 -7.29 4.67
N SER A 66 -10.26 -7.01 5.96
CA SER A 66 -10.77 -5.73 6.43
C SER A 66 -10.27 -5.41 7.84
N VAL A 67 -10.25 -4.12 8.17
CA VAL A 67 -10.25 -3.70 9.57
C VAL A 67 -11.52 -4.17 10.27
N VAL A 68 -11.38 -4.48 11.55
CA VAL A 68 -12.43 -5.01 12.42
C VAL A 68 -12.53 -4.15 13.68
N ASP A 69 -13.76 -3.89 14.12
CA ASP A 69 -14.01 -3.23 15.40
C ASP A 69 -13.93 -4.26 16.53
N GLY A 70 -13.23 -3.93 17.62
CA GLY A 70 -13.27 -4.68 18.89
C GLY A 70 -13.25 -6.20 18.72
N ALA A 71 -12.13 -6.73 18.24
CA ALA A 71 -12.03 -8.12 17.83
C ALA A 71 -11.91 -9.04 19.05
N GLY A 72 -12.63 -10.17 19.04
CA GLY A 72 -12.43 -11.25 20.00
C GLY A 72 -10.97 -11.73 19.99
N ALA A 73 -10.63 -12.61 20.94
CA ALA A 73 -9.26 -12.97 21.25
C ALA A 73 -8.38 -13.35 20.03
N THR A 74 -8.97 -13.93 18.97
CA THR A 74 -8.28 -14.35 17.74
C THR A 74 -8.91 -13.81 16.45
N ASP A 75 -9.78 -12.79 16.52
CA ASP A 75 -10.50 -12.27 15.34
C ASP A 75 -9.69 -11.25 14.52
N TRP A 76 -8.50 -10.89 14.99
CA TRP A 76 -7.58 -9.97 14.34
C TRP A 76 -6.18 -10.54 14.30
N ASP A 77 -5.42 -10.14 13.28
CA ASP A 77 -4.09 -10.67 12.98
C ASP A 77 -3.00 -9.63 13.15
N LEU A 78 -3.25 -8.40 12.67
CA LEU A 78 -2.34 -7.27 12.78
C LEU A 78 -3.02 -6.09 13.48
N GLY A 79 -2.26 -5.40 14.33
CA GLY A 79 -2.63 -4.12 14.91
C GLY A 79 -1.75 -3.00 14.37
N PHE A 80 -2.36 -1.86 14.07
CA PHE A 80 -1.72 -0.67 13.54
C PHE A 80 -2.00 0.54 14.42
N ARG A 81 -0.96 1.29 14.81
CA ARG A 81 -1.07 2.57 15.51
C ARG A 81 0.06 3.47 15.06
N ARG A 82 -0.25 4.56 14.35
CA ARG A 82 0.76 5.35 13.65
C ARG A 82 1.62 4.43 12.77
N TYR A 83 2.94 4.44 12.94
CA TYR A 83 3.87 3.58 12.21
C TYR A 83 4.10 2.22 12.89
N GLN A 84 3.55 2.00 14.09
CA GLN A 84 3.71 0.75 14.82
C GLN A 84 2.83 -0.33 14.19
N ILE A 85 3.41 -1.54 14.09
CA ILE A 85 2.72 -2.75 13.63
C ILE A 85 2.98 -3.83 14.66
N ILE A 86 1.92 -4.49 15.09
CA ILE A 86 1.95 -5.63 16.01
C ILE A 86 1.21 -6.81 15.40
N ALA A 87 1.51 -8.02 15.85
CA ALA A 87 0.75 -9.22 15.54
C ALA A 87 -0.12 -9.63 16.73
N ASN A 88 -1.20 -10.37 16.53
CA ASN A 88 -1.93 -10.97 17.63
C ASN A 88 -1.20 -12.21 18.16
N GLY A 89 -0.10 -11.98 18.89
CA GLY A 89 0.66 -13.03 19.56
C GLY A 89 1.84 -12.49 20.35
N GLY A 90 2.43 -13.36 21.18
CA GLY A 90 3.37 -12.99 22.23
C GLY A 90 2.69 -12.91 23.61
N PRO A 91 3.44 -12.64 24.69
CA PRO A 91 2.98 -12.89 26.07
C PRO A 91 1.73 -12.13 26.53
N ALA A 92 1.40 -11.01 25.90
CA ALA A 92 0.24 -10.17 26.24
C ALA A 92 -0.99 -10.41 25.33
N PHE A 93 -0.92 -11.39 24.43
CA PHE A 93 -1.91 -11.63 23.38
C PHE A 93 -2.34 -13.09 23.38
N VAL A 94 -3.62 -13.35 23.06
CA VAL A 94 -4.18 -14.71 23.09
C VAL A 94 -3.86 -15.49 21.81
N GLY A 95 -3.76 -14.81 20.67
CA GLY A 95 -3.49 -15.46 19.39
C GLY A 95 -2.08 -16.05 19.29
N GLU A 96 -1.91 -16.97 18.34
CA GLU A 96 -0.61 -17.58 18.03
C GLU A 96 0.19 -16.81 16.97
N GLY A 97 -0.19 -15.55 16.73
CA GLY A 97 0.31 -14.75 15.62
C GLY A 97 1.76 -14.29 15.82
N GLY A 98 2.40 -13.97 14.70
CA GLY A 98 3.76 -13.45 14.71
C GLY A 98 4.25 -13.08 13.33
N ILE A 99 5.43 -12.47 13.26
CA ILE A 99 5.98 -11.92 12.02
C ILE A 99 7.42 -12.41 11.83
N VAL A 100 7.79 -12.69 10.57
CA VAL A 100 9.17 -12.92 10.12
C VAL A 100 9.50 -11.91 9.02
N ASP A 101 10.64 -11.24 9.12
CA ASP A 101 11.21 -10.47 8.01
C ASP A 101 11.95 -11.44 7.07
N LEU A 102 11.47 -11.58 5.83
CA LEU A 102 12.11 -12.41 4.80
C LEU A 102 13.25 -11.66 4.09
N GLY A 103 13.47 -10.39 4.44
CA GLY A 103 14.50 -9.54 3.89
C GLY A 103 14.07 -8.83 2.60
N PRO A 104 15.03 -8.16 1.92
CA PRO A 104 14.79 -7.47 0.67
C PRO A 104 14.25 -8.41 -0.41
N GLY A 105 13.19 -8.00 -1.10
CA GLY A 105 12.60 -8.82 -2.16
C GLY A 105 11.30 -8.24 -2.68
N ARG A 106 10.67 -8.97 -3.60
CA ARG A 106 9.34 -8.62 -4.14
C ARG A 106 8.30 -9.56 -3.61
N LEU A 107 7.11 -9.04 -3.32
CA LEU A 107 5.98 -9.86 -2.87
C LEU A 107 5.69 -11.02 -3.83
N GLU A 108 5.82 -10.81 -5.15
CA GLU A 108 5.50 -11.82 -6.16
C GLU A 108 6.47 -13.02 -6.18
N ASP A 109 7.72 -12.83 -5.72
CA ASP A 109 8.76 -13.85 -5.76
C ASP A 109 8.61 -14.87 -4.61
N VAL A 110 7.92 -14.49 -3.53
CA VAL A 110 7.69 -15.37 -2.37
C VAL A 110 6.52 -16.32 -2.67
N ARG A 111 6.80 -17.58 -3.03
CA ARG A 111 5.76 -18.59 -3.31
C ARG A 111 5.39 -19.43 -2.08
N THR A 112 6.29 -19.54 -1.11
CA THR A 112 6.10 -20.25 0.16
C THR A 112 6.68 -19.44 1.30
N VAL A 113 6.07 -19.51 2.49
CA VAL A 113 6.61 -18.91 3.72
C VAL A 113 7.17 -19.99 4.66
N PRO A 114 8.03 -19.63 5.63
CA PRO A 114 8.48 -20.56 6.67
C PRO A 114 7.32 -21.03 7.56
N GLU A 115 7.40 -22.23 8.12
CA GLU A 115 6.47 -22.71 9.15
C GLU A 115 6.82 -22.18 10.56
N THR A 116 8.10 -21.82 10.77
CA THR A 116 8.66 -21.43 12.08
C THR A 116 9.43 -20.11 12.00
N GLY A 117 9.86 -19.59 13.16
CA GLY A 117 10.66 -18.36 13.26
C GLY A 117 9.85 -17.08 13.48
N TYR A 118 8.52 -17.18 13.51
CA TYR A 118 7.61 -16.05 13.76
C TYR A 118 7.83 -15.46 15.15
N GLN A 119 8.09 -14.16 15.19
CA GLN A 119 8.28 -13.42 16.42
C GLN A 119 6.95 -12.81 16.85
N GLY A 120 6.51 -13.15 18.06
CA GLY A 120 5.40 -12.46 18.74
C GLY A 120 5.82 -11.08 19.24
N ASN A 121 4.87 -10.33 19.79
CA ASN A 121 5.16 -9.03 20.39
C ASN A 121 5.94 -9.18 21.69
N VAL A 122 6.71 -8.14 22.00
CA VAL A 122 7.32 -7.91 23.31
C VAL A 122 6.68 -6.68 23.97
N GLY A 123 6.63 -6.67 25.30
CA GLY A 123 5.95 -5.62 26.07
C GLY A 123 4.44 -5.84 26.19
N SER A 124 3.81 -5.18 27.17
CA SER A 124 2.36 -5.26 27.44
C SER A 124 1.65 -3.93 27.21
N GLU A 125 2.11 -2.85 27.83
CA GLU A 125 1.48 -1.52 27.75
C GLU A 125 1.73 -0.83 26.40
N ASP A 126 2.97 -0.89 25.91
CA ASP A 126 3.36 -0.43 24.56
C ASP A 126 3.98 -1.61 23.79
N PRO A 127 3.14 -2.51 23.26
CA PRO A 127 3.61 -3.71 22.60
C PRO A 127 4.34 -3.39 21.30
N ARG A 128 5.40 -4.14 21.02
CA ARG A 128 6.22 -3.98 19.81
C ARG A 128 6.54 -5.33 19.21
N ASN A 129 6.42 -5.47 17.89
CA ASN A 129 6.92 -6.65 17.19
C ASN A 129 8.35 -6.41 16.66
N PRO A 130 9.37 -7.13 17.16
CA PRO A 130 10.77 -6.90 16.78
C PRO A 130 11.07 -7.18 15.30
N ALA A 131 10.32 -8.08 14.65
CA ALA A 131 10.56 -8.46 13.26
C ALA A 131 10.18 -7.34 12.26
N ILE A 132 9.25 -6.46 12.61
CA ILE A 132 8.72 -5.44 11.68
C ILE A 132 8.86 -4.01 12.18
N ALA A 133 9.24 -3.78 13.44
CA ALA A 133 9.34 -2.43 13.99
C ALA A 133 10.28 -1.48 13.21
N GLY A 134 11.21 -2.03 12.43
CA GLY A 134 12.12 -1.28 11.57
C GLY A 134 11.73 -1.30 10.09
N TRP A 135 10.45 -1.40 9.74
CA TRP A 135 10.01 -1.56 8.35
C TRP A 135 10.33 -0.37 7.43
N TYR A 136 10.71 0.78 7.98
CA TYR A 136 10.99 2.00 7.24
C TYR A 136 12.45 2.46 7.33
N ARG A 137 12.85 3.34 6.42
CA ARG A 137 14.02 4.22 6.50
C ARG A 137 13.56 5.62 6.91
N TYR A 138 14.20 6.18 7.93
CA TYR A 138 13.94 7.55 8.38
C TYR A 138 14.86 8.54 7.64
N GLY A 139 14.28 9.51 6.95
CA GLY A 139 15.04 10.63 6.37
C GLY A 139 15.26 11.71 7.42
N PHE A 140 16.50 11.92 7.88
CA PHE A 140 16.77 12.89 8.95
C PHE A 140 16.37 14.33 8.60
N PHE A 141 16.59 14.75 7.35
CA PHE A 141 16.26 16.12 6.90
C PHE A 141 14.79 16.30 6.51
N SER A 142 14.15 15.25 6.00
CA SER A 142 12.76 15.31 5.56
C SER A 142 11.77 14.87 6.63
N HIS A 143 12.26 14.21 7.68
CA HIS A 143 11.49 13.50 8.70
C HIS A 143 10.49 12.47 8.14
N LEU A 144 10.74 12.00 6.90
CA LEU A 144 9.85 11.06 6.23
C LEU A 144 10.20 9.61 6.54
N LEU A 145 9.16 8.78 6.66
CA LEU A 145 9.27 7.33 6.75
C LEU A 145 9.08 6.73 5.36
N THR A 146 10.14 6.18 4.79
CA THR A 146 10.08 5.49 3.49
C THR A 146 10.12 3.98 3.71
N PRO A 147 9.15 3.20 3.19
CA PRO A 147 9.19 1.75 3.34
C PRO A 147 10.49 1.13 2.83
N LYS A 148 10.98 0.12 3.54
CA LYS A 148 12.02 -0.79 3.03
C LYS A 148 11.38 -1.74 2.02
N PRO A 149 12.08 -2.11 0.93
CA PRO A 149 11.59 -3.06 -0.06
C PRO A 149 11.74 -4.51 0.45
N HIS A 150 11.17 -4.78 1.62
CA HIS A 150 11.20 -6.09 2.26
C HIS A 150 9.86 -6.79 2.12
N VAL A 151 9.89 -8.11 2.22
CA VAL A 151 8.68 -8.93 2.36
C VAL A 151 8.66 -9.53 3.76
N TRP A 152 7.51 -9.47 4.41
CA TRP A 152 7.27 -10.11 5.70
C TRP A 152 6.31 -11.28 5.53
N ALA A 153 6.61 -12.39 6.20
CA ALA A 153 5.63 -13.45 6.43
C ALA A 153 4.91 -13.18 7.75
N VAL A 154 3.62 -13.46 7.79
CA VAL A 154 2.77 -13.31 8.97
C VAL A 154 2.08 -14.64 9.25
N ARG A 155 2.20 -15.11 10.49
CA ARG A 155 1.32 -16.14 11.04
C ARG A 155 0.13 -15.43 11.67
N THR A 156 -1.08 -15.77 11.26
CA THR A 156 -2.33 -15.18 11.77
C THR A 156 -2.63 -15.69 13.18
N ALA A 157 -3.57 -15.04 13.87
CA ALA A 157 -3.92 -15.41 15.24
C ALA A 157 -4.42 -16.86 15.37
N ASP A 158 -5.08 -17.35 14.31
CA ASP A 158 -5.61 -18.71 14.16
C ASP A 158 -4.63 -19.69 13.48
N GLY A 159 -3.37 -19.29 13.30
CA GLY A 159 -2.29 -20.19 12.85
C GLY A 159 -2.18 -20.40 11.33
N ARG A 160 -2.84 -19.59 10.52
CA ARG A 160 -2.71 -19.56 9.05
C ARG A 160 -1.60 -18.59 8.63
N TYR A 161 -1.43 -18.41 7.31
CA TYR A 161 -0.28 -17.69 6.76
C TYR A 161 -0.66 -16.59 5.79
N ALA A 162 0.09 -15.50 5.86
CA ALA A 162 0.08 -14.43 4.88
C ALA A 162 1.52 -13.98 4.56
N LYS A 163 1.67 -13.29 3.44
CA LYS A 163 2.86 -12.47 3.15
C LYS A 163 2.42 -11.03 2.87
N MET A 164 3.27 -10.07 3.20
CA MET A 164 2.99 -8.66 2.95
C MET A 164 4.25 -7.86 2.63
N GLU A 165 4.05 -6.74 1.93
CA GLU A 165 5.03 -5.67 1.76
C GLU A 165 4.37 -4.34 2.11
N ILE A 166 5.10 -3.43 2.74
CA ILE A 166 4.59 -2.09 3.06
C ILE A 166 4.97 -1.15 1.91
N VAL A 167 4.00 -0.42 1.40
CA VAL A 167 4.15 0.44 0.22
C VAL A 167 3.92 1.93 0.52
N GLY A 168 3.40 2.26 1.71
CA GLY A 168 3.11 3.65 2.08
C GLY A 168 2.74 3.84 3.54
N TYR A 169 2.72 5.12 3.96
CA TYR A 169 2.36 5.55 5.31
C TYR A 169 1.58 6.87 5.37
N TYR A 170 1.43 7.56 4.25
CA TYR A 170 0.86 8.90 4.21
C TYR A 170 -0.53 8.89 3.58
N CYS A 171 -1.44 9.65 4.18
CA CYS A 171 -2.77 9.97 3.66
C CYS A 171 -2.67 11.11 2.63
N PRO A 172 -3.75 11.42 1.87
CA PRO A 172 -3.77 12.61 1.01
C PRO A 172 -3.35 13.88 1.78
N GLY A 173 -2.53 14.71 1.13
CA GLY A 173 -1.92 15.89 1.78
C GLY A 173 -0.68 15.58 2.62
N ALA A 174 -0.06 14.41 2.45
CA ALA A 174 1.13 13.97 3.16
C ALA A 174 0.95 13.86 4.69
N GLN A 175 -0.29 13.66 5.17
CA GLN A 175 -0.56 13.43 6.59
C GLN A 175 -0.09 12.02 7.00
N PRO A 176 0.74 11.86 8.03
CA PRO A 176 1.20 10.55 8.48
C PRO A 176 0.08 9.75 9.17
N GLY A 177 0.02 8.44 8.91
CA GLY A 177 -0.88 7.51 9.60
C GLY A 177 -1.66 6.56 8.68
N CYS A 178 -1.64 6.75 7.36
CA CYS A 178 -2.28 5.83 6.42
C CYS A 178 -1.32 4.71 6.01
N LEU A 179 -1.12 3.75 6.92
CA LEU A 179 -0.24 2.61 6.68
C LEU A 179 -0.82 1.74 5.57
N THR A 180 -0.07 1.61 4.48
CA THR A 180 -0.52 0.95 3.26
C THR A 180 0.38 -0.21 2.94
N PHE A 181 -0.21 -1.39 2.72
CA PHE A 181 0.51 -2.61 2.43
C PHE A 181 -0.19 -3.41 1.34
N ARG A 182 0.60 -4.21 0.61
CA ARG A 182 0.09 -5.26 -0.26
C ARG A 182 0.23 -6.59 0.47
N TYR A 183 -0.78 -7.46 0.37
CA TYR A 183 -0.71 -8.77 1.00
C TYR A 183 -1.30 -9.89 0.15
N VAL A 184 -0.84 -11.11 0.43
CA VAL A 184 -1.48 -12.36 0.01
C VAL A 184 -1.74 -13.20 1.26
N TYR A 185 -2.95 -13.74 1.39
CA TYR A 185 -3.38 -14.57 2.51
C TYR A 185 -3.77 -15.97 2.04
N GLN A 186 -3.35 -16.99 2.78
CA GLN A 186 -3.67 -18.38 2.50
C GLN A 186 -4.62 -18.94 3.56
N GLY A 187 -5.90 -19.03 3.18
CA GLY A 187 -6.99 -19.42 4.07
C GLY A 187 -7.07 -20.92 4.35
N ASP A 188 -6.34 -21.79 3.65
CA ASP A 188 -6.36 -23.24 3.92
C ASP A 188 -5.38 -23.69 5.03
N GLY A 189 -4.50 -22.79 5.48
CA GLY A 189 -3.49 -23.05 6.51
C GLY A 189 -2.16 -23.63 5.99
N SER A 190 -2.04 -23.88 4.68
CA SER A 190 -0.76 -24.24 4.07
C SER A 190 0.18 -23.03 4.01
N VAL A 191 1.49 -23.29 3.89
CA VAL A 191 2.50 -22.24 3.70
C VAL A 191 2.61 -21.74 2.26
N VAL A 192 1.78 -22.24 1.35
CA VAL A 192 1.81 -21.87 -0.07
C VAL A 192 1.05 -20.56 -0.25
N VAL A 193 1.80 -19.48 -0.52
CA VAL A 193 1.29 -18.11 -0.70
C VAL A 193 1.54 -17.56 -2.11
N GLY A 194 1.86 -18.45 -3.05
CA GLY A 194 1.99 -18.15 -4.46
C GLY A 194 0.80 -18.72 -5.24
N GLY A 195 0.31 -18.01 -6.26
CA GLY A 195 -0.71 -18.57 -7.16
C GLY A 195 -1.68 -17.57 -7.76
N SER A 196 -1.65 -16.30 -7.36
CA SER A 196 -2.45 -15.26 -7.99
C SER A 196 -1.61 -14.42 -8.94
N ASP A 197 -1.61 -14.81 -10.21
CA ASP A 197 -1.10 -13.97 -11.31
C ASP A 197 -2.07 -12.80 -11.63
N ALA A 198 -2.65 -12.18 -10.60
CA ALA A 198 -3.33 -10.91 -10.76
C ALA A 198 -2.26 -9.83 -10.90
N ALA A 199 -2.10 -9.33 -12.13
CA ALA A 199 -1.28 -8.17 -12.42
C ALA A 199 -1.59 -7.02 -11.44
N PRO A 200 -0.59 -6.20 -11.05
CA PRO A 200 -0.82 -5.05 -10.18
C PRO A 200 -1.91 -4.14 -10.78
N PRO A 201 -2.85 -3.58 -9.99
CA PRO A 201 -3.71 -2.52 -10.48
C PRO A 201 -2.83 -1.35 -10.94
N ASP A 202 -3.12 -0.86 -12.13
CA ASP A 202 -2.33 0.08 -12.91
C ASP A 202 -1.62 1.15 -12.07
N ALA A 203 -0.29 1.17 -12.14
CA ALA A 203 0.47 2.37 -11.80
C ALA A 203 -0.10 3.54 -12.62
N PRO A 204 -0.23 4.76 -12.05
CA PRO A 204 -0.86 5.87 -12.74
C PRO A 204 -0.17 6.10 -14.09
N HIS A 205 -0.94 5.96 -15.16
CA HIS A 205 -0.50 6.25 -16.52
C HIS A 205 0.04 7.69 -16.52
N ARG A 206 1.36 7.84 -16.61
CA ARG A 206 1.96 9.10 -17.05
C ARG A 206 1.46 9.33 -18.46
N GLU A 207 0.48 10.21 -18.59
CA GLU A 207 -0.03 10.70 -19.86
C GLU A 207 1.15 11.30 -20.63
N ARG A 208 1.71 10.52 -21.55
CA ARG A 208 2.66 11.06 -22.54
C ARG A 208 1.86 12.03 -23.38
N ALA A 209 2.10 13.31 -23.18
CA ALA A 209 1.62 14.38 -24.03
C ALA A 209 1.87 14.00 -25.50
N ARG A 210 0.80 13.60 -26.20
CA ARG A 210 0.81 13.46 -27.66
C ARG A 210 0.79 14.89 -28.19
N GLY A 211 1.98 15.39 -28.53
CA GLY A 211 2.14 16.62 -29.29
C GLY A 211 1.31 16.58 -30.57
N ALA A 212 0.49 17.61 -30.76
CA ALA A 212 -0.44 17.76 -31.85
C ALA A 212 0.26 17.98 -33.21
N SER A 213 -0.24 17.25 -34.22
CA SER A 213 -0.71 17.71 -35.54
C SER A 213 0.00 18.89 -36.23
N ARG A 214 0.52 18.67 -37.45
CA ARG A 214 -0.09 19.18 -38.72
C ARG A 214 0.87 19.04 -39.91
N ARG A 215 0.36 18.45 -41.00
CA ARG A 215 0.60 18.69 -42.46
C ARG A 215 0.11 17.41 -43.14
N GLY A 216 -0.90 17.35 -43.99
CA GLY A 216 -1.56 18.31 -44.86
C GLY A 216 -2.02 17.47 -46.06
N ARG A 217 -3.32 17.17 -46.18
CA ARG A 217 -3.85 16.42 -47.33
C ARG A 217 -4.96 17.24 -47.97
N ARG A 218 -4.65 17.80 -49.14
CA ARG A 218 -5.60 18.40 -50.09
C ARG A 218 -6.64 17.36 -50.53
N PRO A 219 -7.93 17.70 -50.63
CA PRO A 219 -8.87 16.96 -51.45
C PRO A 219 -9.16 17.70 -52.75
N SER A 220 -9.35 16.95 -53.84
CA SER A 220 -10.34 17.22 -54.90
C SER A 220 -9.90 16.54 -56.21
N ARG A 221 -10.66 15.52 -56.62
CA ARG A 221 -11.39 15.57 -57.89
C ARG A 221 -12.43 14.44 -57.94
N ARG A 222 -13.69 14.86 -57.99
CA ARG A 222 -14.82 14.05 -58.44
C ARG A 222 -14.65 13.73 -59.92
N SER A 223 -14.96 12.51 -60.33
CA SER A 223 -15.40 12.19 -61.69
C SER A 223 -16.65 11.33 -61.57
N THR A 224 -17.78 11.93 -61.88
CA THR A 224 -19.09 11.32 -61.98
C THR A 224 -19.32 10.76 -63.38
N ALA A 225 -20.25 9.80 -63.42
CA ALA A 225 -21.11 9.39 -64.54
C ALA A 225 -20.57 8.34 -65.52
N ARG A 226 -21.13 7.13 -65.40
CA ARG A 226 -21.81 6.48 -66.53
C ARG A 226 -22.69 5.33 -66.03
N GLU A 227 -24.00 5.57 -65.97
CA GLU A 227 -24.98 4.51 -66.23
C GLU A 227 -26.32 5.14 -66.59
N GLY A 228 -26.69 4.96 -67.85
CA GLY A 228 -28.01 5.24 -68.36
C GLY A 228 -28.34 4.12 -69.33
N ARG A 229 -29.33 3.28 -69.00
CA ARG A 229 -30.12 2.53 -69.98
C ARG A 229 -31.36 1.92 -69.33
N LEU A 230 -32.52 2.49 -69.68
CA LEU A 230 -33.82 1.84 -69.72
C LEU A 230 -34.66 2.59 -70.77
N ALA A 231 -34.99 1.92 -71.87
CA ALA A 231 -36.23 2.02 -72.66
C ALA A 231 -36.01 1.42 -74.07
N GLY A 232 -36.96 0.56 -74.49
CA GLY A 232 -37.16 0.15 -75.88
C GLY A 232 -36.63 -1.24 -76.21
#